data_AF-A0AAJ1PUY8-F1
#
_entry.id   AF-A0AAJ1PUY8-F1
#
_cell.length_a   1.000
_cell.length_b   1.000
_cell.length_c   1.000
_cell.angle_alpha   90.00
_cell.angle_beta   90.00
_cell.angle_gamma   90.00
#
_symmetry.space_group_name_H-M   'P 1'
#
loop_
_entity.id
_entity.type
_entity.pdbx_description
1 polymer ?
#
loop_
_entity_poly.entity_id
_entity_poly.type
_entity_poly.pdbx_seq_one_letter_code
_entity_poly.pdbx_strand_id
1 'polypeptide(L)'
;MKYLLIAAVVLLVCAGIFATLQARKLDSLHKRIDQMQHNLDRALLQRAACALGIARAGILDPASSILLEGAALEALHANQVGRGSSQRALVESNLSQVITATADRQTLGKNLFAELQAADSSVQIAMKIHNGAVVRVRQIRSGAIIRLLHLAGGAPLPETINIGEGLE
;
A
#
# COMPACT_ATOMS: atom_id res chain seq x y z
N MET A 1 0.61 -56.33 -1.92
CA MET A 1 1.43 -55.49 -1.01
C MET A 1 2.44 -54.61 -1.75
N LYS A 2 3.24 -55.14 -2.69
CA LYS A 2 4.24 -54.36 -3.47
C LYS A 2 3.67 -53.10 -4.18
N TYR A 3 2.51 -53.20 -4.82
CA TYR A 3 1.83 -52.05 -5.45
C TYR A 3 1.35 -50.99 -4.47
N LEU A 4 0.99 -51.41 -3.25
CA LEU A 4 0.53 -50.51 -2.18
C LEU A 4 1.70 -49.69 -1.63
N LEU A 5 2.87 -50.32 -1.47
CA LEU A 5 4.12 -49.66 -1.12
C LEU A 5 4.56 -48.65 -2.19
N ILE A 6 4.48 -49.04 -3.47
CA ILE A 6 4.81 -48.14 -4.58
C ILE A 6 3.84 -46.95 -4.62
N ALA A 7 2.53 -47.18 -4.47
CA ALA A 7 1.53 -46.11 -4.42
C ALA A 7 1.76 -45.15 -3.25
N ALA A 8 2.11 -45.66 -2.07
CA ALA A 8 2.43 -44.84 -0.90
C ALA A 8 3.68 -43.97 -1.13
N VAL A 9 4.75 -44.54 -1.71
CA VAL A 9 5.98 -43.80 -2.03
C VAL A 9 5.72 -42.71 -3.09
N VAL A 10 4.97 -43.03 -4.15
CA VAL A 10 4.58 -42.06 -5.18
C VAL A 10 3.77 -40.93 -4.57
N LEU A 11 2.81 -41.24 -3.69
CA LEU A 11 1.99 -40.24 -3.01
C LEU A 11 2.85 -39.32 -2.11
N LEU A 12 3.84 -39.87 -1.40
CA LEU A 12 4.76 -39.11 -0.55
C LEU A 12 5.66 -38.17 -1.38
N VAL A 13 6.18 -38.64 -2.52
CA VAL A 13 6.98 -37.83 -3.45
C VAL A 13 6.12 -36.71 -4.07
N CYS A 14 4.90 -37.04 -4.52
CA CYS A 14 3.96 -36.04 -5.04
C CYS A 14 3.64 -34.97 -3.98
N ALA A 15 3.40 -35.37 -2.72
CA ALA A 15 3.16 -34.43 -1.63
C ALA A 15 4.38 -33.52 -1.36
N GLY A 16 5.59 -34.07 -1.37
CA GLY A 16 6.83 -33.31 -1.19
C GLY A 16 7.06 -32.27 -2.29
N ILE A 17 6.83 -32.64 -3.56
CA ILE A 17 6.90 -31.72 -4.71
C ILE A 17 5.84 -30.62 -4.59
N PHE A 18 4.61 -30.99 -4.22
CA PHE A 18 3.52 -30.05 -4.08
C PHE A 18 3.80 -29.01 -2.96
N ALA A 19 4.35 -29.45 -1.83
CA ALA A 19 4.76 -28.57 -0.74
C ALA A 19 5.87 -27.59 -1.15
N THR A 20 6.88 -28.04 -1.90
CA THR A 20 7.97 -27.16 -2.37
C THR A 20 7.49 -26.13 -3.38
N LEU A 21 6.57 -26.49 -4.28
CA LEU A 21 5.96 -25.55 -5.23
C LEU A 21 5.14 -24.48 -4.49
N GLN A 22 4.39 -24.87 -3.46
CA GLN A 22 3.58 -23.94 -2.68
C GLN A 22 4.44 -22.98 -1.84
N ALA A 23 5.52 -23.47 -1.22
CA ALA A 23 6.47 -22.63 -0.49
C ALA A 23 7.13 -21.57 -1.40
N ARG A 24 7.57 -21.98 -2.60
CA ARG A 24 8.15 -21.06 -3.59
C ARG A 24 7.15 -20.01 -4.08
N LYS A 25 5.89 -20.41 -4.29
CA LYS A 25 4.82 -19.50 -4.70
C LYS A 25 4.52 -18.47 -3.61
N LEU A 26 4.52 -18.87 -2.34
CA LEU A 26 4.29 -17.98 -1.20
C LEU A 26 5.43 -16.95 -1.01
N ASP A 27 6.68 -17.36 -1.18
CA ASP A 27 7.84 -16.46 -1.06
C ASP A 27 7.85 -15.40 -2.18
N SER A 28 7.45 -15.78 -3.40
CA SER A 28 7.30 -14.84 -4.51
C SER A 28 6.19 -13.80 -4.29
N LEU A 29 5.17 -14.13 -3.47
CA LEU A 29 4.08 -13.21 -3.14
C LEU A 29 4.50 -12.18 -2.10
N HIS A 30 5.25 -12.59 -1.06
CA HIS A 30 5.75 -11.66 -0.04
C HIS A 30 6.66 -10.60 -0.67
N LYS A 31 7.65 -11.02 -1.46
CA LYS A 31 8.55 -10.11 -2.20
C LYS A 31 7.78 -9.12 -3.09
N ARG A 32 6.67 -9.57 -3.71
CA ARG A 32 5.82 -8.69 -4.51
C ARG A 32 5.05 -7.69 -3.64
N ILE A 33 4.52 -8.10 -2.51
CA ILE A 33 3.81 -7.19 -1.59
C ILE A 33 4.78 -6.13 -1.05
N ASP A 34 5.97 -6.54 -0.61
CA ASP A 34 6.98 -5.63 -0.08
C ASP A 34 7.39 -4.59 -1.14
N GLN A 35 7.60 -5.02 -2.39
CA GLN A 35 7.88 -4.11 -3.49
C GLN A 35 6.74 -3.11 -3.74
N MET A 36 5.48 -3.55 -3.66
CA MET A 36 4.32 -2.67 -3.83
C MET A 36 4.13 -1.71 -2.64
N GLN A 37 4.46 -2.15 -1.42
CA GLN A 37 4.49 -1.30 -0.23
C GLN A 37 5.51 -0.17 -0.40
N HIS A 38 6.75 -0.50 -0.80
CA HIS A 38 7.77 0.52 -1.07
C HIS A 38 7.38 1.51 -2.17
N ASN A 39 6.68 1.05 -3.21
CA ASN A 39 6.18 1.93 -4.26
C ASN A 39 5.09 2.88 -3.73
N LEU A 40 4.18 2.39 -2.89
CA LEU A 40 3.16 3.22 -2.24
C LEU A 40 3.81 4.23 -1.29
N ASP A 41 4.77 3.80 -0.47
CA ASP A 41 5.49 4.68 0.46
C ASP A 41 6.17 5.84 -0.25
N ARG A 42 6.81 5.58 -1.39
CA ARG A 42 7.43 6.61 -2.23
C ARG A 42 6.41 7.60 -2.78
N ALA A 43 5.27 7.13 -3.27
CA ALA A 43 4.23 8.00 -3.78
C ALA A 43 3.65 8.91 -2.68
N LEU A 44 3.42 8.37 -1.48
CA LEU A 44 2.96 9.13 -0.32
C LEU A 44 3.98 10.19 0.12
N LEU A 45 5.27 9.81 0.21
CA LEU A 45 6.35 10.75 0.52
C LEU A 45 6.44 11.89 -0.50
N GLN A 46 6.35 11.56 -1.79
CA GLN A 46 6.42 12.56 -2.86
C GLN A 46 5.25 13.55 -2.78
N ARG A 47 4.03 13.06 -2.54
CA ARG A 47 2.85 13.91 -2.36
C ARG A 47 2.98 14.82 -1.15
N ALA A 48 3.36 14.27 0.01
CA ALA A 48 3.53 15.06 1.23
C ALA A 48 4.67 16.09 1.09
N ALA A 49 5.76 15.74 0.42
CA ALA A 49 6.86 16.68 0.12
C ALA A 49 6.42 17.80 -0.82
N CYS A 50 5.63 17.49 -1.86
CA CYS A 50 5.05 18.48 -2.77
C CYS A 50 4.12 19.45 -2.02
N ALA A 51 3.21 18.92 -1.19
CA ALA A 51 2.32 19.72 -0.34
C ALA A 51 3.10 20.64 0.61
N LEU A 52 4.17 20.14 1.25
CA LEU A 52 5.04 20.94 2.11
C LEU A 52 5.77 22.03 1.32
N GLY A 53 6.25 21.73 0.12
CA GLY A 53 6.87 22.72 -0.77
C GLY A 53 5.91 23.83 -1.15
N ILE A 54 4.65 23.48 -1.46
CA ILE A 54 3.57 24.42 -1.76
C ILE A 54 3.27 25.32 -0.54
N ALA A 55 3.14 24.74 0.65
CA ALA A 55 2.90 25.50 1.88
C ALA A 55 4.01 26.53 2.16
N ARG A 56 5.27 26.19 1.84
CA ARG A 56 6.43 27.06 2.05
C ARG A 56 6.71 28.03 0.90
N ALA A 57 6.02 27.91 -0.23
CA ALA A 57 6.23 28.77 -1.39
C ALA A 57 5.68 30.20 -1.17
N GLY A 58 4.89 30.43 -0.12
CA GLY A 58 4.31 31.74 0.19
C GLY A 58 3.19 32.17 -0.76
N ILE A 59 2.57 31.21 -1.45
CA ILE A 59 1.51 31.44 -2.44
C ILE A 59 0.13 31.42 -1.78
N LEU A 60 -0.06 30.60 -0.74
CA LEU A 60 -1.30 30.52 0.01
C LEU A 60 -1.39 31.62 1.07
N ASP A 61 -2.60 31.88 1.56
CA ASP A 61 -2.79 32.70 2.75
C ASP A 61 -2.08 32.07 3.97
N PRO A 62 -1.75 32.87 5.01
CA PRO A 62 -1.01 32.38 6.16
C PRO A 62 -1.70 31.23 6.91
N ALA A 63 -3.04 31.21 6.96
CA ALA A 63 -3.78 30.17 7.68
C ALA A 63 -3.71 28.84 6.89
N SER A 64 -3.98 28.88 5.59
CA SER A 64 -3.88 27.70 4.72
C SER A 64 -2.45 27.15 4.64
N SER A 65 -1.44 28.02 4.64
CA SER A 65 -0.02 27.63 4.64
C SER A 65 0.33 26.82 5.90
N ILE A 66 -0.07 27.30 7.08
CA ILE A 66 0.20 26.62 8.36
C ILE A 66 -0.54 25.28 8.44
N LEU A 67 -1.81 25.25 8.00
CA LEU A 67 -2.61 24.02 8.00
C LEU A 67 -2.01 22.96 7.06
N LEU A 68 -1.64 23.35 5.84
CA LEU A 68 -1.05 22.44 4.86
C LEU A 68 0.34 21.96 5.30
N GLU A 69 1.18 22.83 5.85
CA GLU A 69 2.49 22.43 6.40
C GLU A 69 2.34 21.42 7.55
N GLY A 70 1.42 21.67 8.49
CA GLY A 70 1.17 20.76 9.61
C GLY A 70 0.73 19.37 9.15
N ALA A 71 -0.25 19.31 8.25
CA ALA A 71 -0.74 18.04 7.71
C ALA A 71 0.33 17.30 6.89
N ALA A 72 1.12 18.02 6.09
CA ALA A 72 2.19 17.43 5.29
C ALA A 72 3.32 16.87 6.18
N LEU A 73 3.74 17.59 7.22
CA LEU A 73 4.73 17.11 8.18
C LEU A 73 4.23 15.89 8.95
N GLU A 74 2.96 15.87 9.35
CA GLU A 74 2.36 14.72 10.02
C GLU A 74 2.39 13.47 9.11
N ALA A 75 2.05 13.62 7.82
CA ALA A 75 2.13 12.54 6.85
C ALA A 75 3.56 12.03 6.64
N LEU A 76 4.54 12.93 6.51
CA LEU A 76 5.96 12.57 6.41
C LEU A 76 6.43 11.79 7.65
N HIS A 77 6.06 12.25 8.85
CA HIS A 77 6.39 11.56 10.10
C HIS A 77 5.71 10.19 10.20
N ALA A 78 4.43 10.09 9.83
CA ALA A 78 3.71 8.82 9.81
C ALA A 78 4.33 7.81 8.83
N ASN A 79 4.92 8.32 7.73
CA ASN A 79 5.64 7.48 6.79
C ASN A 79 6.94 6.94 7.41
N GLN A 80 7.77 7.81 8.00
CA GLN A 80 9.06 7.45 8.60
C GLN A 80 8.96 6.49 9.79
N VAL A 81 7.98 6.70 10.69
CA VAL A 81 7.84 5.91 11.92
C VAL A 81 7.22 4.53 11.64
N GLY A 82 6.71 4.29 10.42
CA GLY A 82 6.09 3.02 10.08
C GLY A 82 4.85 2.73 10.93
N ARG A 83 4.00 3.74 11.17
CA ARG A 83 2.77 3.55 11.96
C ARG A 83 1.87 2.50 11.31
N GLY A 84 1.08 1.80 12.13
CA GLY A 84 0.12 0.80 11.66
C GLY A 84 -0.78 1.33 10.54
N SER A 85 -1.23 0.43 9.66
CA SER A 85 -2.08 0.68 8.48
C SER A 85 -3.21 1.68 8.75
N SER A 86 -3.93 1.50 9.87
CA SER A 86 -5.05 2.34 10.29
C SER A 86 -4.66 3.77 10.63
N GLN A 87 -3.62 3.94 11.46
CA GLN A 87 -3.16 5.27 11.86
C GLN A 87 -2.58 6.04 10.66
N ARG A 88 -1.85 5.35 9.78
CA ARG A 88 -1.34 5.98 8.55
C ARG A 88 -2.50 6.41 7.63
N ALA A 89 -3.53 5.58 7.47
CA ALA A 89 -4.70 5.94 6.68
C ALA A 89 -5.42 7.20 7.18
N LEU A 90 -5.51 7.40 8.50
CA LEU A 90 -6.10 8.61 9.09
C LEU A 90 -5.29 9.87 8.75
N VAL A 91 -3.97 9.80 8.89
CA VAL A 91 -3.08 10.93 8.60
C VAL A 91 -3.11 11.27 7.11
N GLU A 92 -3.08 10.27 6.22
CA GLU A 92 -3.16 10.49 4.79
C GLU A 92 -4.53 11.03 4.34
N SER A 93 -5.61 10.60 5.01
CA SER A 93 -6.95 11.15 4.78
C SER A 93 -7.05 12.61 5.23
N ASN A 94 -6.42 12.96 6.35
CA ASN A 94 -6.33 14.35 6.80
C ASN A 94 -5.56 15.20 5.78
N LEU A 95 -4.41 14.73 5.30
CA LEU A 95 -3.63 15.41 4.26
C LEU A 95 -4.46 15.61 2.98
N SER A 96 -5.20 14.60 2.53
CA SER A 96 -6.12 14.74 1.40
C SER A 96 -7.16 15.85 1.64
N GLN A 97 -7.83 15.86 2.79
CA GLN A 97 -8.82 16.89 3.10
C GLN A 97 -8.23 18.30 3.14
N VAL A 98 -7.04 18.46 3.73
CA VAL A 98 -6.37 19.76 3.79
C VAL A 98 -5.93 20.21 2.41
N ILE A 99 -5.39 19.32 1.57
CA ILE A 99 -5.09 19.60 0.17
C ILE A 99 -6.36 20.07 -0.56
N THR A 100 -7.48 19.37 -0.45
CA THR A 100 -8.76 19.77 -1.08
C THR A 100 -9.23 21.15 -0.61
N ALA A 101 -9.06 21.45 0.67
CA ALA A 101 -9.53 22.70 1.27
C ALA A 101 -8.62 23.91 0.95
N THR A 102 -7.32 23.69 0.72
CA THR A 102 -6.32 24.77 0.62
C THR A 102 -5.71 24.92 -0.77
N ALA A 103 -5.64 23.84 -1.56
CA ALA A 103 -4.95 23.81 -2.84
C ALA A 103 -5.94 23.84 -4.01
N ASP A 104 -6.39 25.04 -4.38
CA ASP A 104 -7.19 25.23 -5.58
C ASP A 104 -6.34 25.71 -6.78
N ARG A 105 -6.88 25.53 -7.98
CA ARG A 105 -6.19 25.85 -9.23
C ARG A 105 -5.97 27.36 -9.41
N GLN A 106 -6.81 28.22 -8.85
CA GLN A 106 -6.69 29.66 -9.02
C GLN A 106 -5.55 30.21 -8.15
N THR A 107 -5.42 29.72 -6.91
CA THR A 107 -4.36 30.17 -5.99
C THR A 107 -2.99 29.62 -6.39
N LEU A 108 -2.88 28.33 -6.70
CA LEU A 108 -1.59 27.70 -7.02
C LEU A 108 -1.08 28.00 -8.44
N GLY A 109 -1.98 28.40 -9.34
CA GLY A 109 -1.68 28.48 -10.76
C GLY A 109 -1.53 27.10 -11.42
N LYS A 110 -1.48 27.10 -12.75
CA LYS A 110 -1.61 25.88 -13.56
C LYS A 110 -0.50 24.86 -13.32
N ASN A 111 0.75 25.29 -13.15
CA ASN A 111 1.91 24.38 -13.09
C ASN A 111 1.99 23.65 -11.75
N LEU A 112 1.92 24.37 -10.63
CA LEU A 112 1.96 23.79 -9.28
C LEU A 112 0.74 22.91 -9.01
N PHE A 113 -0.45 23.33 -9.44
CA PHE A 113 -1.65 22.51 -9.33
C PHE A 113 -1.52 21.20 -10.12
N ALA A 114 -0.96 21.24 -11.34
CA ALA A 114 -0.73 20.04 -12.15
C ALA A 114 0.30 19.09 -11.51
N GLU A 115 1.35 19.64 -10.89
CA GLU A 115 2.35 18.84 -10.16
C GLU A 115 1.73 18.14 -8.94
N LEU A 116 0.94 18.87 -8.15
CA LEU A 116 0.21 18.30 -7.01
C LEU A 116 -0.78 17.22 -7.45
N GLN A 117 -1.54 17.47 -8.52
CA GLN A 117 -2.49 16.51 -9.08
C GLN A 117 -1.80 15.25 -9.61
N ALA A 118 -0.62 15.38 -10.22
CA ALA A 118 0.18 14.24 -10.66
C ALA A 118 0.68 13.39 -9.47
N ALA A 119 1.07 14.04 -8.38
CA ALA A 119 1.46 13.36 -7.15
C ALA A 119 0.27 12.61 -6.51
N ASP A 120 -0.90 13.25 -6.43
CA ASP A 120 -2.14 12.63 -5.93
C ASP A 120 -2.56 11.42 -6.77
N SER A 121 -2.53 11.56 -8.10
CA SER A 121 -2.83 10.47 -9.03
C SER A 121 -1.88 9.29 -8.85
N SER A 122 -0.60 9.55 -8.62
CA SER A 122 0.41 8.51 -8.39
C SER A 122 0.12 7.71 -7.13
N VAL A 123 -0.35 8.37 -6.05
CA VAL A 123 -0.79 7.71 -4.81
C VAL A 123 -1.99 6.81 -5.08
N GLN A 124 -3.02 7.31 -5.77
CA GLN A 124 -4.23 6.54 -6.08
C GLN A 124 -3.93 5.29 -6.90
N ILE A 125 -3.03 5.40 -7.90
CA ILE A 125 -2.57 4.26 -8.69
C ILE A 125 -1.83 3.24 -7.82
N ALA A 126 -0.87 3.70 -7.00
CA ALA A 126 -0.09 2.83 -6.13
C ALA A 126 -0.99 2.10 -5.10
N MET A 127 -1.96 2.78 -4.52
CA MET A 127 -2.95 2.19 -3.61
C MET A 127 -3.78 1.12 -4.28
N LYS A 128 -4.31 1.38 -5.49
CA LYS A 128 -5.10 0.39 -6.25
C LYS A 128 -4.29 -0.86 -6.54
N ILE A 129 -3.02 -0.70 -6.94
CA ILE A 129 -2.11 -1.83 -7.19
C ILE A 129 -1.85 -2.61 -5.89
N HIS A 130 -1.56 -1.92 -4.79
CA HIS A 130 -1.33 -2.53 -3.49
C HIS A 130 -2.56 -3.33 -3.01
N ASN A 131 -3.75 -2.71 -3.01
CA ASN A 131 -5.00 -3.35 -2.61
C ASN A 131 -5.33 -4.57 -3.50
N GLY A 132 -5.11 -4.47 -4.82
CA GLY A 132 -5.26 -5.60 -5.73
C GLY A 132 -4.29 -6.75 -5.45
N ALA A 133 -3.06 -6.47 -5.00
CA ALA A 133 -2.12 -7.48 -4.54
C ALA A 133 -2.59 -8.15 -3.24
N VAL A 134 -3.05 -7.36 -2.26
CA VAL A 134 -3.59 -7.85 -0.98
C VAL A 134 -4.78 -8.79 -1.19
N VAL A 135 -5.73 -8.42 -2.06
CA VAL A 135 -6.90 -9.27 -2.39
C VAL A 135 -6.46 -10.60 -3.00
N ARG A 136 -5.53 -10.59 -3.97
CA ARG A 136 -5.01 -11.82 -4.59
C ARG A 136 -4.33 -12.74 -3.57
N VAL A 137 -3.56 -12.17 -2.66
CA VAL A 137 -2.88 -12.92 -1.60
C VAL A 137 -3.91 -13.53 -0.64
N ARG A 138 -4.93 -12.76 -0.25
CA ARG A 138 -6.03 -13.23 0.61
C ARG A 138 -6.82 -14.37 -0.06
N GLN A 139 -7.07 -14.30 -1.36
CA GLN A 139 -7.77 -15.34 -2.12
C GLN A 139 -6.93 -16.62 -2.26
N ILE A 140 -5.62 -16.50 -2.48
CA ILE A 140 -4.73 -17.67 -2.53
C ILE A 140 -4.69 -18.33 -1.15
N ARG A 141 -4.52 -17.53 -0.09
CA ARG A 141 -4.43 -18.02 1.30
C ARG A 141 -5.74 -18.61 1.82
N SER A 142 -6.90 -18.18 1.30
CA SER A 142 -8.20 -18.74 1.68
C SER A 142 -8.49 -20.10 1.03
N GLY A 143 -7.71 -20.52 0.04
CA GLY A 143 -7.86 -21.82 -0.63
C GLY A 143 -7.70 -23.01 0.31
N ALA A 144 -8.64 -23.96 0.23
CA ALA A 144 -8.73 -25.12 1.13
C ALA A 144 -7.41 -25.91 1.25
N ILE A 145 -6.66 -26.03 0.15
CA ILE A 145 -5.37 -26.73 0.07
C ILE A 145 -4.30 -26.11 0.99
N ILE A 146 -4.28 -24.78 1.17
CA ILE A 146 -3.28 -24.10 2.01
C ILE A 146 -3.64 -24.23 3.51
N ARG A 147 -4.94 -24.21 3.84
CA ARG A 147 -5.40 -24.49 5.22
C ARG A 147 -5.14 -25.94 5.61
N LEU A 148 -5.44 -26.87 4.70
CA LEU A 148 -5.34 -28.30 4.96
C LEU A 148 -3.87 -28.76 5.09
N LEU A 149 -2.95 -28.10 4.38
CA LEU A 149 -1.52 -28.33 4.50
C LEU A 149 -0.83 -27.52 5.62
N HIS A 150 -1.56 -26.70 6.39
CA HIS A 150 -1.01 -25.84 7.47
C HIS A 150 0.21 -25.00 7.06
N LEU A 151 0.36 -24.73 5.76
CA LEU A 151 1.56 -24.14 5.16
C LEU A 151 1.62 -22.61 5.32
N ALA A 152 0.53 -21.99 5.78
CA ALA A 152 0.39 -20.54 5.93
C ALA A 152 0.87 -20.01 7.29
N GLY A 153 1.77 -20.75 7.95
CA GLY A 153 2.22 -20.53 9.33
C GLY A 153 2.16 -19.08 9.79
N GLY A 154 1.32 -18.81 10.79
CA GLY A 154 1.31 -17.64 11.68
C GLY A 154 1.26 -16.21 11.10
N ALA A 155 1.56 -15.98 9.81
CA ALA A 155 1.77 -14.64 9.30
C ALA A 155 0.47 -13.82 9.38
N PRO A 156 0.45 -12.60 9.90
CA PRO A 156 -0.75 -11.77 9.91
C PRO A 156 -1.27 -11.53 8.48
N LEU A 157 -2.59 -11.44 8.31
CA LEU A 157 -3.20 -11.19 7.00
C LEU A 157 -2.93 -9.73 6.59
N PRO A 158 -2.54 -9.45 5.34
CA PRO A 158 -2.40 -8.07 4.88
C PRO A 158 -3.75 -7.36 4.89
N GLU A 159 -3.74 -6.11 5.35
CA GLU A 159 -4.90 -5.22 5.45
C GLU A 159 -4.96 -4.26 4.26
N THR A 160 -6.16 -3.95 3.80
CA THR A 160 -6.39 -2.97 2.74
C THR A 160 -6.32 -1.56 3.31
N ILE A 161 -5.63 -0.65 2.63
CA ILE A 161 -5.58 0.76 3.02
C ILE A 161 -6.60 1.52 2.16
N ASN A 162 -7.53 2.23 2.81
CA ASN A 162 -8.48 3.12 2.16
C ASN A 162 -8.16 4.55 2.59
N ILE A 163 -7.65 5.36 1.67
CA ILE A 163 -7.36 6.79 1.85
C ILE A 163 -8.46 7.51 1.07
N GLY A 164 -9.12 8.49 1.68
CA GLY A 164 -10.28 9.19 1.13
C GLY A 164 -10.10 9.64 -0.33
N GLU A 165 -11.21 9.67 -1.07
CA GLU A 165 -11.28 9.98 -2.50
C GLU A 165 -10.48 11.24 -2.85
N GLY A 166 -9.62 11.14 -3.86
CA GLY A 166 -8.76 12.23 -4.34
C GLY A 166 -9.55 13.35 -5.01
N LEU A 167 -8.85 14.45 -5.32
CA LEU A 167 -9.45 15.64 -5.94
C LEU A 167 -10.09 15.31 -7.29
N GLU A 168 -11.41 15.48 -7.41
CA GLU A 168 -12.11 15.56 -8.70
C GLU A 168 -12.01 16.96 -9.33
#